data_AF-A0A6L8A6L6-F1
#
_entry.id   AF-A0A6L8A6L6-F1
#
_cell.length_a   1.000
_cell.length_b   1.000
_cell.length_c   1.000
_cell.angle_alpha   90.00
_cell.angle_beta   90.00
_cell.angle_gamma   90.00
#
_symmetry.space_group_name_H-M   'P 1'
#
loop_
_entity.id
_entity.type
_entity.pdbx_description
1 polymer ?
#
loop_
_entity_poly.entity_id
_entity_poly.type
_entity_poly.pdbx_seq_one_letter_code
_entity_poly.pdbx_strand_id
1 'polypeptide(L)'
;MRIAIAGDLHGLWDVVDERILERLDPDVVLVVGDLGEGEDRMSRMVARLPHPVACVLGNHDAARDVRGEVLRRQLTLLGDVHCGWGLRRLEPPGLAVVGGRPASSGGGYVLSAAVRSVWGPVPLETSIARIATAAATVSAQDPLVILAHVGPTGLGSAAHDLCGRDWRRPARDWGDLDLAAAIVRIRRWRPLPLVVFGHMHHRLRGGGQRRSFLLDRHNTAYLNAAVVPRHGRDEHGRPLRHFAMAHLEGNRLLWAAHCWFDAEATLRRQECLYQAPGE
;
A
#
# COMPACT_ATOMS: atom_id res chain seq x y z
N MET A 1 13.86 6.19 -10.17
CA MET A 1 13.60 5.32 -9.00
C MET A 1 12.48 4.34 -9.30
N ARG A 2 12.81 3.06 -9.42
CA ARG A 2 11.92 1.93 -9.68
C ARG A 2 11.40 1.36 -8.35
N ILE A 3 10.08 1.32 -8.22
CA ILE A 3 9.38 0.85 -7.02
C ILE A 3 8.60 -0.40 -7.40
N ALA A 4 8.87 -1.52 -6.71
CA ALA A 4 8.02 -2.70 -6.76
C ALA A 4 7.05 -2.68 -5.57
N ILE A 5 5.78 -2.98 -5.82
CA ILE A 5 4.70 -2.86 -4.84
C ILE A 5 3.92 -4.18 -4.80
N ALA A 6 3.78 -4.74 -3.61
CA ALA A 6 2.98 -5.94 -3.34
C ALA A 6 1.92 -5.63 -2.29
N GLY A 7 0.65 -5.67 -2.68
CA GLY A 7 -0.48 -5.45 -1.77
C GLY A 7 -1.27 -6.71 -1.49
N ASP A 8 -1.95 -6.74 -0.33
CA ASP A 8 -2.92 -7.76 0.06
C ASP A 8 -2.40 -9.19 -0.16
N LEU A 9 -1.27 -9.53 0.47
CA LEU A 9 -0.57 -10.77 0.18
C LEU A 9 -1.42 -12.01 0.51
N HIS A 10 -2.18 -11.99 1.60
CA HIS A 10 -3.01 -13.09 2.10
C HIS A 10 -2.29 -14.45 2.09
N GLY A 11 -1.02 -14.47 2.52
CA GLY A 11 -0.17 -15.66 2.55
C GLY A 11 0.43 -16.07 1.20
N LEU A 12 0.06 -15.41 0.11
CA LEU A 12 0.57 -15.63 -1.25
C LEU A 12 1.87 -14.86 -1.47
N TRP A 13 2.91 -15.32 -0.78
CA TRP A 13 4.29 -14.89 -0.96
C TRP A 13 5.24 -16.08 -0.80
N ASP A 14 6.08 -16.33 -1.80
CA ASP A 14 6.99 -17.46 -1.82
C ASP A 14 8.37 -17.12 -2.42
N VAL A 15 9.24 -18.12 -2.52
CA VAL A 15 10.59 -17.97 -3.06
C VAL A 15 10.62 -17.51 -4.52
N VAL A 16 9.53 -17.71 -5.28
CA VAL A 16 9.44 -17.23 -6.65
C VAL A 16 9.23 -15.72 -6.65
N ASP A 17 8.42 -15.18 -5.73
CA ASP A 17 8.27 -13.74 -5.55
C ASP A 17 9.62 -13.07 -5.23
N GLU A 18 10.38 -13.64 -4.29
CA GLU A 18 11.70 -13.13 -3.91
C GLU A 18 12.70 -13.20 -5.07
N ARG A 19 12.75 -14.32 -5.80
CA ARG A 19 13.61 -14.45 -6.99
C ARG A 19 13.25 -13.47 -8.11
N ILE A 20 11.96 -13.16 -8.28
CA ILE A 20 11.54 -12.14 -9.23
C ILE A 20 12.06 -10.77 -8.78
N LEU A 21 11.92 -10.42 -7.51
CA LEU A 21 12.47 -9.17 -6.98
C LEU A 21 13.99 -9.08 -7.13
N GLU A 22 14.72 -10.15 -6.86
CA GLU A 22 16.17 -10.22 -7.08
C GLU A 22 16.56 -9.94 -8.52
N ARG A 23 15.79 -10.45 -9.49
CA ARG A 23 16.06 -10.27 -10.93
C ARG A 23 15.59 -8.92 -11.48
N LEU A 24 14.46 -8.43 -11.01
CA LEU A 24 13.95 -7.10 -11.38
C LEU A 24 14.83 -5.99 -10.80
N ASP A 25 15.45 -6.27 -9.65
CA ASP A 25 16.33 -5.37 -8.91
C ASP A 25 15.71 -3.97 -8.72
N PRO A 26 14.49 -3.86 -8.16
CA PRO A 26 13.89 -2.55 -7.94
C PRO A 26 14.67 -1.79 -6.87
N ASP A 27 14.69 -0.46 -6.96
CA ASP A 27 15.42 0.37 -5.99
C ASP A 27 14.77 0.29 -4.59
N VAL A 28 13.45 0.08 -4.53
CA VAL A 28 12.68 -0.06 -3.29
C VAL A 28 11.52 -1.04 -3.45
N VAL A 29 11.10 -1.65 -2.35
CA VAL A 29 9.91 -2.51 -2.27
C VAL A 29 8.90 -1.94 -1.28
N LEU A 30 7.64 -1.81 -1.67
CA LEU A 30 6.55 -1.41 -0.78
C LEU A 30 5.58 -2.57 -0.58
N VAL A 31 5.25 -2.87 0.67
CA VAL A 31 4.32 -3.94 1.03
C VAL A 31 3.07 -3.36 1.71
N VAL A 32 1.90 -3.70 1.18
CA VAL A 32 0.62 -3.06 1.53
C VAL A 32 -0.33 -4.04 2.22
N GLY A 33 -0.05 -4.30 3.50
CA GLY A 33 -0.96 -4.94 4.45
C GLY A 33 -1.53 -6.31 4.06
N ASP A 34 -2.40 -6.80 4.93
CA ASP A 34 -3.07 -8.10 4.86
C ASP A 34 -2.09 -9.20 4.44
N LEU A 35 -0.98 -9.30 5.18
CA LEU A 35 0.18 -10.11 4.83
C LEU A 35 -0.17 -11.60 4.85
N GLY A 36 -0.81 -12.07 5.91
CA GLY A 36 -1.06 -13.49 6.12
C GLY A 36 -1.97 -13.78 7.30
N GLU A 37 -3.02 -12.98 7.50
CA GLU A 37 -4.02 -13.24 8.55
C GLU A 37 -3.43 -13.31 9.98
N GLY A 38 -2.34 -12.60 10.24
CA GLY A 38 -1.61 -12.61 11.52
C GLY A 38 -0.60 -13.74 11.70
N GLU A 39 -0.31 -14.51 10.64
CA GLU A 39 0.77 -15.48 10.60
C GLU A 39 2.15 -14.82 10.60
N ASP A 40 3.02 -15.29 11.50
CA ASP A 40 4.37 -14.75 11.68
C ASP A 40 5.27 -14.93 10.44
N ARG A 41 5.02 -15.97 9.64
CA ARG A 41 5.85 -16.33 8.48
C ARG A 41 5.96 -15.15 7.52
N MET A 42 4.85 -14.50 7.19
CA MET A 42 4.84 -13.41 6.21
C MET A 42 5.59 -12.18 6.70
N SER A 43 5.35 -11.75 7.94
CA SER A 43 6.09 -10.63 8.53
C SER A 43 7.58 -10.90 8.61
N ARG A 44 8.01 -12.12 8.94
CA ARG A 44 9.44 -12.50 8.93
C ARG A 44 10.05 -12.48 7.54
N MET A 45 9.31 -12.91 6.52
CA MET A 45 9.78 -12.89 5.13
C MET A 45 9.94 -11.44 4.66
N VAL A 46 8.91 -10.60 4.82
CA VAL A 46 8.95 -9.18 4.46
C VAL A 46 10.09 -8.44 5.18
N ALA A 47 10.29 -8.72 6.48
CA ALA A 47 11.36 -8.08 7.27
C ALA A 47 12.78 -8.49 6.85
N ARG A 48 12.94 -9.61 6.14
CA ARG A 48 14.24 -10.16 5.71
C ARG A 48 14.57 -9.92 4.26
N LEU A 49 13.67 -9.28 3.50
CA LEU A 49 13.95 -8.92 2.12
C LEU A 49 15.24 -8.09 2.04
N PRO A 50 16.16 -8.41 1.13
CA PRO A 50 17.45 -7.71 1.03
C PRO A 50 17.30 -6.28 0.50
N HIS A 51 16.18 -5.97 -0.16
CA HIS A 51 15.87 -4.65 -0.70
C HIS A 51 15.53 -3.62 0.39
N PRO A 52 15.65 -2.32 0.12
CA PRO A 52 15.04 -1.29 0.94
C PRO A 52 13.50 -1.42 0.93
N VAL A 53 12.94 -1.97 2.01
CA VAL A 53 11.51 -2.29 2.09
C VAL A 53 10.79 -1.36 3.07
N ALA A 54 9.59 -0.90 2.73
CA ALA A 54 8.64 -0.32 3.70
C ALA A 54 7.31 -1.09 3.68
N CYS A 55 6.71 -1.29 4.85
CA CYS A 55 5.48 -2.04 5.02
C CYS A 55 4.48 -1.27 5.89
N VAL A 56 3.20 -1.36 5.54
CA VAL A 56 2.09 -0.99 6.43
C VAL A 56 1.25 -2.24 6.71
N LEU A 57 0.78 -2.40 7.94
CA LEU A 57 -0.08 -3.54 8.32
C LEU A 57 -1.53 -3.25 7.96
N GLY A 58 -2.25 -4.28 7.52
CA GLY A 58 -3.67 -4.26 7.19
C GLY A 58 -4.56 -4.81 8.29
N ASN A 59 -5.88 -4.76 8.07
CA ASN A 59 -6.85 -5.16 9.09
C ASN A 59 -6.81 -6.66 9.41
N HIS A 60 -6.39 -7.50 8.46
CA HIS A 60 -6.27 -8.93 8.66
C HIS A 60 -5.02 -9.31 9.46
N ASP A 61 -4.00 -8.45 9.52
CA ASP A 61 -2.76 -8.74 10.26
C ASP A 61 -2.94 -8.73 11.78
N ALA A 62 -4.05 -8.15 12.27
CA ALA A 62 -4.45 -8.25 13.67
C ALA A 62 -5.18 -9.57 13.99
N ALA A 63 -5.48 -10.42 13.01
CA ALA A 63 -6.18 -11.72 13.16
C ALA A 63 -7.47 -11.66 14.00
N ARG A 64 -8.17 -10.51 14.01
CA ARG A 64 -9.33 -10.22 14.88
C ARG A 64 -9.04 -10.34 16.39
N ASP A 65 -7.77 -10.40 16.80
CA ASP A 65 -7.37 -10.41 18.20
C ASP A 65 -7.58 -9.03 18.84
N VAL A 66 -8.67 -8.92 19.60
CA VAL A 66 -9.06 -7.68 20.28
C VAL A 66 -8.08 -7.25 21.38
N ARG A 67 -7.26 -8.17 21.92
CA ARG A 67 -6.24 -7.86 22.93
C ARG A 67 -4.97 -7.24 22.33
N GLY A 68 -4.85 -7.31 21.00
CA GLY A 68 -3.75 -6.72 20.24
C GLY A 68 -2.40 -7.44 20.42
N GLU A 69 -2.38 -8.66 20.96
CA GLU A 69 -1.17 -9.48 21.11
C GLU A 69 -0.62 -9.87 19.74
N VAL A 70 -1.50 -10.28 18.81
CA VAL A 70 -1.11 -10.59 17.42
C VAL A 70 -0.53 -9.36 16.75
N LEU A 71 -1.21 -8.21 16.87
CA LEU A 71 -0.74 -6.96 16.26
C LEU A 71 0.61 -6.51 16.83
N ARG A 72 0.81 -6.56 18.16
CA ARG A 72 2.12 -6.29 18.78
C ARG A 72 3.20 -7.22 18.24
N ARG A 73 2.89 -8.51 18.13
CA ARG A 73 3.83 -9.50 17.59
C ARG A 73 4.20 -9.19 16.14
N GLN A 74 3.23 -8.88 15.27
CA GLN A 74 3.51 -8.51 13.88
C GLN A 74 4.39 -7.25 13.79
N LEU A 75 4.10 -6.23 14.60
CA LEU A 75 4.93 -5.02 14.69
C LEU A 75 6.37 -5.36 15.11
N THR A 76 6.55 -6.20 16.14
CA THR A 76 7.88 -6.64 16.57
C THR A 76 8.62 -7.42 15.49
N LEU A 77 7.93 -8.27 14.73
CA LEU A 77 8.55 -9.07 13.67
C LEU A 77 8.97 -8.22 12.46
N LEU A 78 8.17 -7.21 12.10
CA LEU A 78 8.52 -6.26 11.04
C LEU A 78 9.60 -5.28 11.48
N GLY A 79 9.67 -4.95 12.77
CA GLY A 79 10.60 -3.95 13.30
C GLY A 79 10.50 -2.65 12.53
N ASP A 80 11.65 -2.10 12.14
CA ASP A 80 11.73 -0.82 11.45
C ASP A 80 11.11 -0.84 10.05
N VAL A 81 10.87 -2.01 9.44
CA VAL A 81 10.21 -2.12 8.12
C VAL A 81 8.79 -1.57 8.16
N HIS A 82 8.11 -1.67 9.31
CA HIS A 82 6.79 -1.11 9.49
C HIS A 82 6.83 0.43 9.59
N CYS A 83 6.03 1.13 8.79
CA CYS A 83 6.00 2.60 8.76
C CYS A 83 4.67 3.22 9.22
N GLY A 84 3.69 2.44 9.70
CA GLY A 84 2.37 2.95 10.07
C GLY A 84 2.44 4.09 11.09
N TRP A 85 1.76 5.21 10.84
CA TRP A 85 1.84 6.45 11.61
C TRP A 85 3.25 7.05 11.79
N GLY A 86 4.23 6.60 11.03
CA GLY A 86 5.63 7.01 11.12
C GLY A 86 6.25 7.31 9.78
N LEU A 87 7.53 7.68 9.83
CA LEU A 87 8.39 7.83 8.67
C LEU A 87 9.37 6.66 8.62
N ARG A 88 9.54 6.08 7.44
CA ARG A 88 10.67 5.22 7.12
C ARG A 88 11.47 5.84 5.97
N ARG A 89 12.77 6.03 6.17
CA ARG A 89 13.71 6.45 5.12
C ARG A 89 14.39 5.22 4.55
N LEU A 90 14.34 5.08 3.23
CA LEU A 90 14.96 3.99 2.49
C LEU A 90 16.23 4.53 1.85
N GLU A 91 17.38 4.19 2.44
CA GLU A 91 18.71 4.68 2.07
C GLU A 91 19.67 3.50 1.86
N PRO A 92 20.44 3.48 0.76
CA PRO A 92 20.12 4.09 -0.54
C PRO A 92 18.80 3.50 -1.12
N PRO A 93 18.11 4.15 -2.09
CA PRO A 93 18.51 5.29 -2.94
C PRO A 93 18.06 6.69 -2.45
N GLY A 94 17.37 6.78 -1.31
CA GLY A 94 16.83 8.05 -0.80
C GLY A 94 15.34 8.24 -1.12
N LEU A 95 14.49 7.37 -0.58
CA LEU A 95 13.03 7.52 -0.59
C LEU A 95 12.47 7.67 0.83
N ALA A 96 11.66 8.70 1.06
CA ALA A 96 10.85 8.81 2.26
C ALA A 96 9.49 8.12 2.09
N VAL A 97 9.14 7.21 3.00
CA VAL A 97 7.84 6.55 3.04
C VAL A 97 7.15 6.91 4.34
N VAL A 98 6.01 7.60 4.25
CA VAL A 98 5.18 7.93 5.41
C VAL A 98 3.97 7.01 5.46
N GLY A 99 3.81 6.29 6.56
CA GLY A 99 2.69 5.37 6.74
C GLY A 99 1.41 6.05 7.19
N GLY A 100 0.29 5.65 6.59
CA GLY A 100 -1.05 5.93 7.09
C GLY A 100 -1.35 5.16 8.38
N ARG A 101 -2.63 5.14 8.76
CA ARG A 101 -3.10 4.41 9.93
C ARG A 101 -2.91 2.89 9.75
N PRO A 102 -2.18 2.20 10.65
CA PRO A 102 -1.99 0.76 10.56
C PRO A 102 -3.27 0.01 10.95
N ALA A 103 -3.45 -1.17 10.36
CA ALA A 103 -4.56 -2.09 10.62
C ALA A 103 -5.97 -1.46 10.47
N SER A 104 -6.09 -0.49 9.56
CA SER A 104 -7.36 0.13 9.20
C SER A 104 -8.23 -0.84 8.39
N SER A 105 -9.53 -0.87 8.69
CA SER A 105 -10.55 -1.57 7.89
C SER A 105 -11.38 -0.61 7.02
N GLY A 106 -10.96 0.65 6.91
CA GLY A 106 -11.66 1.69 6.15
C GLY A 106 -12.97 2.16 6.77
N GLY A 107 -13.76 2.88 5.97
CA GLY A 107 -15.07 3.41 6.36
C GLY A 107 -15.00 4.68 7.21
N GLY A 108 -14.04 5.56 6.92
CA GLY A 108 -13.82 6.82 7.65
C GLY A 108 -12.80 6.66 8.76
N TYR A 109 -13.07 7.17 9.96
CA TYR A 109 -12.15 7.06 11.10
C TYR A 109 -12.68 6.14 12.21
N VAL A 110 -12.34 4.85 12.11
CA VAL A 110 -12.62 3.87 13.16
C VAL A 110 -11.35 3.11 13.54
N LEU A 111 -11.00 3.08 14.83
CA LEU A 111 -9.94 2.21 15.32
C LEU A 111 -10.52 0.83 15.63
N SER A 112 -9.82 -0.24 15.27
CA SER A 112 -10.17 -1.58 15.73
C SER A 112 -9.88 -1.73 17.23
N ALA A 113 -10.47 -2.74 17.87
CA ALA A 113 -10.16 -3.06 19.25
C ALA A 113 -8.67 -3.41 19.43
N ALA A 114 -8.10 -4.16 18.48
CA ALA A 114 -6.67 -4.48 18.45
C ALA A 114 -5.79 -3.21 18.46
N VAL A 115 -6.08 -2.27 17.56
CA VAL A 115 -5.34 -0.99 17.48
C VAL A 115 -5.46 -0.19 18.78
N ARG A 116 -6.66 -0.11 19.37
CA ARG A 116 -6.84 0.55 20.67
C ARG A 116 -6.07 -0.14 21.80
N SER A 117 -5.99 -1.47 21.80
CA SER A 117 -5.24 -2.22 22.79
C SER A 117 -3.73 -1.98 22.68
N VAL A 118 -3.20 -1.77 21.47
CA VAL A 118 -1.77 -1.52 21.25
C VAL A 118 -1.38 -0.07 21.51
N TRP A 119 -2.10 0.90 20.96
CA TRP A 119 -1.72 2.32 21.00
C TRP A 119 -2.59 3.20 21.91
N GLY A 120 -3.59 2.62 22.58
CA GLY A 120 -4.59 3.39 23.32
C GLY A 120 -5.59 4.10 22.40
N PRO A 121 -6.42 5.01 22.95
CA PRO A 121 -7.27 5.87 22.14
C PRO A 121 -6.39 6.82 21.32
N VAL A 122 -6.56 6.80 20.00
CA VAL A 122 -5.96 7.79 19.09
C VAL A 122 -7.11 8.60 18.49
N PRO A 123 -7.27 9.88 18.86
CA PRO A 123 -8.25 10.74 18.22
C PRO A 123 -7.93 10.97 16.74
N LEU A 124 -8.97 11.27 15.94
CA LEU A 124 -8.84 11.59 14.51
C LEU A 124 -7.71 12.60 14.24
N GLU A 125 -7.72 13.72 14.96
CA GLU A 125 -6.73 14.78 14.76
C GLU A 125 -5.32 14.35 15.14
N THR A 126 -5.17 13.45 16.11
CA THR A 126 -3.86 12.85 16.45
C THR A 126 -3.35 11.97 15.31
N SER A 127 -4.24 11.19 14.67
CA SER A 127 -3.89 10.39 13.49
C SER A 127 -3.42 11.26 12.33
N ILE A 128 -4.17 12.33 12.02
CA ILE A 128 -3.85 13.31 10.98
C ILE A 128 -2.50 13.96 11.28
N ALA A 129 -2.30 14.41 12.53
CA ALA A 129 -1.08 15.06 12.96
C ALA A 129 0.13 14.13 12.86
N ARG A 130 0.01 12.84 13.23
CA ARG A 130 1.11 11.86 13.10
C ARG A 130 1.59 11.74 11.65
N ILE A 131 0.67 11.52 10.71
CA ILE A 131 0.99 11.39 9.28
C ILE A 131 1.60 12.70 8.74
N ALA A 132 0.98 13.85 9.02
CA ALA A 132 1.45 15.14 8.52
C ALA A 132 2.80 15.56 9.12
N THR A 133 3.03 15.27 10.40
CA THR A 133 4.29 15.58 11.10
C THR A 133 5.42 14.68 10.61
N ALA A 134 5.15 13.39 10.40
CA ALA A 134 6.12 12.47 9.80
C ALA A 134 6.59 13.00 8.43
N ALA A 135 5.66 13.45 7.58
CA ALA A 135 5.99 14.07 6.30
C ALA A 135 6.77 15.39 6.45
N ALA A 136 6.45 16.21 7.45
CA ALA A 136 7.11 17.49 7.71
C ALA A 136 8.60 17.37 8.09
N THR A 137 9.04 16.19 8.53
CA THR A 137 10.47 15.92 8.81
C THR A 137 11.30 15.66 7.54
N VAL A 138 10.66 15.62 6.37
CA VAL A 138 11.29 15.32 5.08
C VAL A 138 11.32 16.60 4.24
N SER A 139 12.47 16.89 3.62
CA SER A 139 12.61 18.02 2.70
C SER A 139 11.57 17.95 1.59
N ALA A 140 11.04 19.10 1.16
CA ALA A 140 10.11 19.17 0.03
C ALA A 140 10.76 18.79 -1.31
N GLN A 141 12.09 18.78 -1.38
CA GLN A 141 12.86 18.36 -2.56
C GLN A 141 13.06 16.84 -2.65
N ASP A 142 13.07 16.15 -1.50
CA ASP A 142 13.22 14.69 -1.46
C ASP A 142 11.92 14.02 -1.92
N PRO A 143 11.99 12.90 -2.66
CA PRO A 143 10.81 12.12 -3.01
C PRO A 143 10.12 11.58 -1.76
N LEU A 144 8.79 11.72 -1.68
CA LEU A 144 7.97 11.14 -0.62
C LEU A 144 6.78 10.37 -1.19
N VAL A 145 6.58 9.16 -0.67
CA VAL A 145 5.42 8.32 -0.92
C VAL A 145 4.62 8.15 0.37
N ILE A 146 3.29 8.16 0.26
CA ILE A 146 2.41 7.75 1.35
C ILE A 146 2.04 6.28 1.14
N LEU A 147 2.16 5.47 2.19
CA LEU A 147 1.83 4.04 2.19
C LEU A 147 0.74 3.76 3.22
N ALA A 148 -0.41 3.27 2.81
CA ALA A 148 -1.51 2.96 3.74
C ALA A 148 -2.18 1.65 3.35
N HIS A 149 -2.77 0.90 4.30
CA HIS A 149 -3.53 -0.28 3.91
C HIS A 149 -4.80 0.12 3.14
N VAL A 150 -5.49 1.15 3.62
CA VAL A 150 -6.73 1.65 3.03
C VAL A 150 -6.46 3.01 2.39
N GLY A 151 -7.00 3.23 1.20
CA GLY A 151 -6.92 4.52 0.50
C GLY A 151 -7.73 5.63 1.19
N PRO A 152 -7.55 6.90 0.79
CA PRO A 152 -8.24 8.02 1.44
C PRO A 152 -9.72 8.09 1.09
N THR A 153 -10.54 8.62 2.00
CA THR A 153 -11.92 9.02 1.69
C THR A 153 -11.94 10.06 0.56
N GLY A 154 -13.02 10.07 -0.23
CA GLY A 154 -13.23 10.93 -1.40
C GLY A 154 -13.07 10.19 -2.73
N LEU A 155 -12.72 8.91 -2.68
CA LEU A 155 -12.42 8.07 -3.84
C LEU A 155 -13.35 6.85 -3.98
N GLY A 156 -14.52 6.85 -3.34
CA GLY A 156 -15.38 5.65 -3.22
C GLY A 156 -16.88 5.87 -3.45
N SER A 157 -17.29 6.67 -4.44
CA SER A 157 -18.72 6.97 -4.68
C SER A 157 -19.54 5.77 -5.20
N ALA A 158 -18.93 4.91 -6.02
CA ALA A 158 -19.51 3.71 -6.61
C ALA A 158 -18.66 2.47 -6.25
N ALA A 159 -19.25 1.27 -6.36
CA ALA A 159 -18.57 0.02 -5.98
C ALA A 159 -17.25 -0.23 -6.73
N HIS A 160 -17.14 0.25 -7.97
CA HIS A 160 -15.95 0.10 -8.82
C HIS A 160 -14.91 1.21 -8.63
N ASP A 161 -15.18 2.24 -7.82
CA ASP A 161 -14.21 3.28 -7.52
C ASP A 161 -13.08 2.76 -6.61
N LEU A 162 -11.95 3.46 -6.56
CA LEU A 162 -10.75 3.03 -5.83
C LEU A 162 -11.03 2.63 -4.38
N CYS A 163 -11.87 3.39 -3.68
CA CYS A 163 -12.25 3.19 -2.28
C CYS A 163 -13.73 2.84 -2.08
N GLY A 164 -14.43 2.35 -3.12
CA GLY A 164 -15.87 2.11 -3.05
C GLY A 164 -16.26 0.74 -2.50
N ARG A 165 -17.08 0.69 -1.44
CA ARG A 165 -17.56 -0.58 -0.87
C ARG A 165 -18.44 -1.36 -1.85
N ASP A 166 -18.10 -2.62 -2.08
CA ASP A 166 -18.78 -3.53 -3.03
C ASP A 166 -19.46 -4.74 -2.39
N TRP A 167 -19.22 -5.01 -1.10
CA TRP A 167 -19.82 -6.15 -0.38
C TRP A 167 -21.16 -5.86 0.32
N ARG A 168 -21.65 -4.62 0.27
CA ARG A 168 -22.95 -4.24 0.85
C ARG A 168 -23.54 -3.04 0.13
N ARG A 169 -24.82 -3.14 -0.25
CA ARG A 169 -25.60 -2.06 -0.89
C ARG A 169 -26.19 -1.08 0.15
N PRO A 170 -26.34 0.22 -0.19
CA PRO A 170 -25.74 0.86 -1.35
C PRO A 170 -24.20 0.93 -1.22
N ALA A 171 -23.52 1.08 -2.37
CA ALA A 171 -22.10 1.41 -2.39
C ALA A 171 -21.87 2.72 -1.63
N ARG A 172 -20.73 2.81 -0.95
CA ARG A 172 -20.32 3.97 -0.15
C ARG A 172 -18.82 4.08 -0.13
N ASP A 173 -18.35 5.29 0.14
CA ASP A 173 -16.93 5.52 0.35
C ASP A 173 -16.45 4.76 1.59
N TRP A 174 -15.38 3.99 1.39
CA TRP A 174 -14.77 3.13 2.38
C TRP A 174 -13.32 3.52 2.67
N GLY A 175 -12.88 4.70 2.24
CA GLY A 175 -11.54 5.20 2.50
C GLY A 175 -11.35 5.72 3.93
N ASP A 176 -10.09 5.99 4.27
CA ASP A 176 -9.64 6.54 5.55
C ASP A 176 -9.75 8.07 5.57
N LEU A 177 -10.48 8.59 6.56
CA LEU A 177 -10.75 10.03 6.71
C LEU A 177 -9.49 10.80 7.15
N ASP A 178 -8.72 10.23 8.08
CA ASP A 178 -7.48 10.81 8.57
C ASP A 178 -6.41 10.88 7.48
N LEU A 179 -6.34 9.85 6.63
CA LEU A 179 -5.43 9.84 5.49
C LEU A 179 -5.77 10.96 4.49
N ALA A 180 -7.06 11.11 4.15
CA ALA A 180 -7.51 12.18 3.26
C ALA A 180 -7.15 13.57 3.81
N ALA A 181 -7.41 13.81 5.10
CA ALA A 181 -7.09 15.09 5.74
C ALA A 181 -5.57 15.34 5.85
N ALA A 182 -4.77 14.31 6.13
CA ALA A 182 -3.31 14.42 6.16
C ALA A 182 -2.74 14.76 4.78
N ILE A 183 -3.22 14.11 3.71
CA ILE A 183 -2.83 14.41 2.32
C ILE A 183 -3.11 15.88 1.99
N VAL A 184 -4.29 16.40 2.33
CA VAL A 184 -4.63 17.82 2.14
C VAL A 184 -3.65 18.73 2.88
N ARG A 185 -3.26 18.40 4.11
CA ARG A 185 -2.31 19.20 4.90
C ARG A 185 -0.90 19.18 4.33
N ILE A 186 -0.42 18.01 3.90
CA ILE A 186 0.93 17.83 3.34
C ILE A 186 1.10 18.62 2.04
N ARG A 187 0.08 18.59 1.17
CA ARG A 187 0.12 19.23 -0.15
C ARG A 187 0.14 20.75 -0.13
N ARG A 188 -0.07 21.38 1.03
CA ARG A 188 0.01 22.84 1.18
C ARG A 188 1.44 23.37 1.04
N TRP A 189 2.44 22.54 1.26
CA TRP A 189 3.83 22.98 1.36
C TRP A 189 4.84 22.11 0.59
N ARG A 190 4.43 20.94 0.10
CA ARG A 190 5.27 20.09 -0.76
C ARG A 190 4.45 19.33 -1.81
N PRO A 191 5.08 18.91 -2.92
CA PRO A 191 4.52 17.90 -3.79
C PRO A 191 4.33 16.56 -3.07
N LEU A 192 3.36 15.78 -3.55
CA LEU A 192 3.12 14.40 -3.13
C LEU A 192 2.86 13.55 -4.38
N PRO A 193 3.87 12.92 -5.00
CA PRO A 193 3.68 12.25 -6.28
C PRO A 193 2.77 11.03 -6.20
N LEU A 194 2.82 10.28 -5.10
CA LEU A 194 2.24 8.94 -5.05
C LEU A 194 1.74 8.57 -3.65
N VAL A 195 0.51 8.06 -3.63
CA VAL A 195 -0.16 7.43 -2.50
C VAL A 195 -0.46 5.99 -2.90
N VAL A 196 0.16 5.03 -2.22
CA VAL A 196 -0.01 3.60 -2.47
C VAL A 196 -0.87 3.00 -1.36
N PHE A 197 -1.86 2.21 -1.75
CA PHE A 197 -2.72 1.50 -0.82
C PHE A 197 -3.27 0.18 -1.36
N GLY A 198 -4.00 -0.56 -0.53
CA GLY A 198 -4.55 -1.88 -0.82
C GLY A 198 -6.00 -2.00 -0.33
N HIS A 199 -6.33 -3.11 0.33
CA HIS A 199 -7.61 -3.46 0.99
C HIS A 199 -8.80 -3.66 0.04
N MET A 200 -9.02 -2.71 -0.87
CA MET A 200 -10.15 -2.70 -1.77
C MET A 200 -9.81 -3.55 -2.99
N HIS A 201 -10.05 -4.86 -2.89
CA HIS A 201 -9.66 -5.84 -3.90
C HIS A 201 -10.19 -5.49 -5.29
N HIS A 202 -9.36 -5.73 -6.32
CA HIS A 202 -9.69 -5.36 -7.70
C HIS A 202 -10.92 -6.09 -8.22
N ARG A 203 -11.00 -7.40 -8.00
CA ARG A 203 -12.18 -8.18 -8.37
C ARG A 203 -13.30 -7.90 -7.38
N LEU A 204 -14.39 -7.33 -7.87
CA LEU A 204 -15.55 -6.98 -7.05
C LEU A 204 -16.33 -8.24 -6.65
N ARG A 205 -16.87 -8.29 -5.44
CA ARG A 205 -17.73 -9.39 -4.95
C ARG A 205 -19.02 -9.55 -5.75
N GLY A 206 -19.52 -8.45 -6.32
CA GLY A 206 -20.71 -8.44 -7.18
C GLY A 206 -20.42 -8.70 -8.67
N GLY A 207 -19.16 -9.01 -9.03
CA GLY A 207 -18.70 -9.09 -10.42
C GLY A 207 -18.18 -7.75 -10.95
N GLY A 208 -17.26 -7.83 -11.92
CA GLY A 208 -16.58 -6.67 -12.50
C GLY A 208 -15.23 -6.36 -11.84
N GLN A 209 -14.63 -5.25 -12.27
CA GLN A 209 -13.30 -4.82 -11.84
C GLN A 209 -13.35 -3.42 -11.25
N ARG A 210 -12.51 -3.19 -10.25
CA ARG A 210 -12.29 -1.90 -9.59
C ARG A 210 -11.28 -1.09 -10.39
N ARG A 211 -11.49 0.22 -10.46
CA ARG A 211 -10.47 1.17 -10.87
C ARG A 211 -9.32 1.13 -9.85
N SER A 212 -8.10 0.93 -10.32
CA SER A 212 -6.93 0.76 -9.46
C SER A 212 -5.98 1.97 -9.48
N PHE A 213 -6.28 2.98 -10.31
CA PHE A 213 -5.46 4.18 -10.45
C PHE A 213 -6.31 5.45 -10.64
N LEU A 214 -5.83 6.55 -10.06
CA LEU A 214 -6.33 7.90 -10.31
C LEU A 214 -5.16 8.88 -10.19
N LEU A 215 -5.02 9.78 -11.17
CA LEU A 215 -4.21 10.99 -11.05
C LEU A 215 -5.16 12.17 -10.80
N ASP A 216 -4.97 12.90 -9.71
CA ASP A 216 -5.80 14.07 -9.42
C ASP A 216 -5.25 15.37 -10.04
N ARG A 217 -6.03 16.45 -9.94
CA ARG A 217 -5.69 17.79 -10.49
C ARG A 217 -4.44 18.44 -9.89
N HIS A 218 -3.93 17.89 -8.81
CA HIS A 218 -2.77 18.40 -8.08
C HIS A 218 -1.56 17.44 -8.28
N ASN A 219 -1.65 16.56 -9.30
CA ASN A 219 -0.63 15.60 -9.70
C ASN A 219 -0.23 14.58 -8.61
N THR A 220 -1.14 14.23 -7.71
CA THR A 220 -0.96 13.05 -6.84
C THR A 220 -1.62 11.84 -7.50
N ALA A 221 -0.83 10.79 -7.68
CA ALA A 221 -1.31 9.49 -8.09
C ALA A 221 -1.77 8.68 -6.88
N TYR A 222 -2.92 8.04 -7.01
CA TYR A 222 -3.48 7.09 -6.05
C TYR A 222 -3.45 5.71 -6.71
N LEU A 223 -2.64 4.81 -6.19
CA LEU A 223 -2.41 3.48 -6.73
C LEU A 223 -2.89 2.42 -5.73
N ASN A 224 -3.94 1.70 -6.11
CA ASN A 224 -4.44 0.54 -5.38
C ASN A 224 -3.76 -0.74 -5.87
N ALA A 225 -2.93 -1.36 -5.04
CA ALA A 225 -2.16 -2.57 -5.33
C ALA A 225 -2.85 -3.89 -4.90
N ALA A 226 -4.12 -3.85 -4.49
CA ALA A 226 -4.88 -5.00 -3.97
C ALA A 226 -5.36 -6.00 -5.05
N VAL A 227 -4.42 -6.62 -5.76
CA VAL A 227 -4.72 -7.72 -6.68
C VAL A 227 -4.83 -9.02 -5.88
N VAL A 228 -6.05 -9.53 -5.70
CA VAL A 228 -6.30 -10.77 -4.96
C VAL A 228 -7.07 -11.78 -5.81
N PRO A 229 -6.50 -12.97 -6.09
CA PRO A 229 -5.15 -13.41 -5.72
C PRO A 229 -4.05 -12.74 -6.56
N ARG A 230 -2.89 -12.45 -5.95
CA ARG A 230 -1.69 -11.95 -6.65
C ARG A 230 -0.88 -13.04 -7.34
N HIS A 231 -1.16 -14.30 -7.03
CA HIS A 231 -0.65 -15.45 -7.78
C HIS A 231 -1.68 -15.80 -8.86
N GLY A 232 -1.23 -15.78 -10.12
CA GLY A 232 -2.08 -16.00 -11.30
C GLY A 232 -1.54 -17.08 -12.21
N ARG A 233 -2.15 -17.22 -13.39
CA ARG A 233 -1.68 -18.09 -14.46
C ARG A 233 -1.79 -17.39 -15.82
N ASP A 234 -0.91 -17.74 -16.75
CA ASP A 234 -1.03 -17.33 -18.16
C ASP A 234 -2.04 -18.21 -18.93
N GLU A 235 -2.18 -17.96 -20.23
CA GLU A 235 -3.07 -18.71 -21.14
C GLU A 235 -2.71 -20.19 -21.25
N HIS A 236 -1.46 -20.55 -20.95
CA HIS A 236 -0.94 -21.93 -20.97
C HIS A 236 -0.94 -22.56 -19.56
N GLY A 237 -1.54 -21.90 -18.57
CA GLY A 237 -1.62 -22.38 -17.19
C GLY A 237 -0.32 -22.23 -16.39
N ARG A 238 0.71 -21.55 -16.90
CA ARG A 238 1.99 -21.34 -16.19
C ARG A 238 1.82 -20.31 -15.08
N PRO A 239 2.44 -20.50 -13.90
CA PRO A 239 2.26 -19.61 -12.76
C PRO A 239 2.83 -18.22 -13.03
N LEU A 240 2.09 -17.20 -12.59
CA LEU A 240 2.50 -15.79 -12.63
C LEU A 240 2.47 -15.17 -11.23
N ARG A 241 3.29 -14.15 -11.02
CA ARG A 241 3.31 -13.31 -9.81
C ARG A 241 3.03 -11.86 -10.19
N HIS A 242 2.11 -11.23 -9.47
CA HIS A 242 1.79 -9.82 -9.66
C HIS A 242 2.66 -8.91 -8.81
N PHE A 243 3.11 -7.82 -9.42
CA PHE A 243 3.61 -6.63 -8.73
C PHE A 243 2.99 -5.41 -9.40
N ALA A 244 2.51 -4.46 -8.60
CA ALA A 244 2.33 -3.11 -9.09
C ALA A 244 3.72 -2.46 -9.17
N MET A 245 4.01 -1.76 -10.27
CA MET A 245 5.30 -1.14 -10.51
C MET A 245 5.11 0.35 -10.71
N ALA A 246 6.01 1.16 -10.15
CA ALA A 246 6.01 2.61 -10.35
C ALA A 246 7.43 3.13 -10.60
N HIS A 247 7.54 4.18 -11.40
CA HIS A 247 8.80 4.90 -11.62
C HIS A 247 8.63 6.35 -11.19
N LEU A 248 9.40 6.77 -10.19
CA LEU A 248 9.54 8.17 -9.78
C LEU A 248 10.85 8.79 -10.29
N GLU A 249 10.78 10.06 -10.65
CA GLU A 249 11.93 10.95 -10.82
C GLU A 249 11.75 12.15 -9.89
N GLY A 250 12.51 12.16 -8.79
CA GLY A 250 12.25 13.07 -7.67
C GLY A 250 10.78 13.01 -7.24
N ASN A 251 10.12 14.17 -7.21
CA ASN A 251 8.71 14.29 -6.84
C ASN A 251 7.73 14.17 -8.03
N ARG A 252 8.13 13.54 -9.14
CA ARG A 252 7.29 13.31 -10.33
C ARG A 252 7.10 11.80 -10.56
N LEU A 253 5.86 11.36 -10.73
CA LEU A 253 5.56 10.02 -11.24
C LEU A 253 5.76 10.02 -12.75
N LEU A 254 6.59 9.11 -13.26
CA LEU A 254 6.82 8.94 -14.70
C LEU A 254 5.98 7.81 -15.27
N TRP A 255 5.76 6.75 -14.49
CA TRP A 255 5.08 5.56 -14.98
C TRP A 255 4.50 4.73 -13.84
N ALA A 256 3.36 4.09 -14.07
CA ALA A 256 2.80 3.08 -13.18
C ALA A 256 2.04 2.00 -13.96
N ALA A 257 2.15 0.74 -13.52
CA ALA A 257 1.44 -0.38 -14.12
C ALA A 257 1.19 -1.52 -13.14
N HIS A 258 0.22 -2.39 -13.46
CA HIS A 258 0.17 -3.75 -12.91
C HIS A 258 0.93 -4.69 -13.83
N CYS A 259 1.92 -5.38 -13.28
CA CYS A 259 2.81 -6.28 -14.02
C CYS A 259 2.67 -7.70 -13.50
N TRP A 260 2.65 -8.67 -14.42
CA TRP A 260 2.63 -10.09 -14.12
C TRP A 260 3.87 -10.73 -14.70
N PHE A 261 4.68 -11.32 -13.83
CA PHE A 261 5.95 -11.94 -14.18
C PHE A 261 5.87 -13.45 -14.05
N ASP A 262 6.62 -14.15 -14.88
CA ASP A 262 6.90 -15.57 -14.65
C ASP A 262 8.05 -15.77 -13.66
N ALA A 263 8.37 -17.04 -13.43
CA ALA A 263 9.40 -17.51 -12.52
C ALA A 263 10.82 -16.99 -12.82
N GLU A 264 11.07 -16.55 -14.06
CA GLU A 264 12.34 -16.04 -14.56
C GLU A 264 12.39 -14.50 -14.54
N ALA A 265 11.37 -13.85 -13.98
CA ALA A 265 11.14 -12.40 -13.99
C ALA A 265 10.87 -11.82 -15.38
N THR A 266 10.39 -12.64 -16.33
CA THR A 266 9.95 -12.15 -17.64
C THR A 266 8.56 -11.57 -17.51
N LEU A 267 8.36 -10.35 -17.99
CA LEU A 267 7.06 -9.71 -18.04
C LEU A 267 6.15 -10.46 -19.03
N ARG A 268 5.04 -11.02 -18.55
CA ARG A 268 4.07 -11.77 -19.36
C ARG A 268 2.80 -11.00 -19.63
N ARG A 269 2.38 -10.15 -18.69
CA ARG A 269 1.22 -9.27 -18.88
C ARG A 269 1.44 -7.94 -18.17
N GLN A 270 1.01 -6.87 -18.81
CA GLN A 270 1.08 -5.52 -18.27
C GLN A 270 -0.25 -4.81 -18.50
N GLU A 271 -0.72 -4.12 -17.46
CA GLU A 271 -1.78 -3.12 -17.56
C GLU A 271 -1.14 -1.76 -17.22
N CYS A 272 -0.91 -0.94 -18.25
CA CYS A 272 -0.36 0.40 -18.05
C CYS A 272 -1.45 1.30 -17.45
N LEU A 273 -1.17 1.87 -16.28
CA LEU A 273 -2.09 2.76 -15.55
C LEU A 273 -1.79 4.22 -15.84
N TYR A 274 -0.51 4.53 -16.02
CA TYR A 274 -0.02 5.88 -16.26
C TYR A 274 1.33 5.86 -16.97
N GLN A 275 1.49 6.78 -17.92
CA GLN A 275 2.75 7.13 -18.56
C GLN A 275 2.76 8.65 -18.64
N ALA A 276 3.77 9.30 -18.08
CA ALA A 276 3.96 10.73 -18.24
C ALA A 276 4.15 11.03 -19.74
N PRO A 277 3.54 12.11 -20.27
CA PRO A 277 3.81 12.52 -21.65
C PRO A 277 5.31 12.74 -21.83
N GLY A 278 5.85 12.29 -22.96
CA GLY A 278 7.23 12.59 -23.33
C GLY A 278 7.44 14.09 -23.41
N GLU A 279 8.62 14.55 -22.99
CA GLU A 279 9.04 15.94 -23.14
C GLU A 279 9.22 16.32 -24.62
#